data_AF-A0A9W8MYB5-F1
#
_entry.id   AF-A0A9W8MYB5-F1
#
_cell.length_a   1.000
_cell.length_b   1.000
_cell.length_c   1.000
_cell.angle_alpha   90.00
_cell.angle_beta   90.00
_cell.angle_gamma   90.00
#
_symmetry.space_group_name_H-M   'P 1'
#
loop_
_entity.id
_entity.type
_entity.pdbx_description
1 polymer ?
#
loop_
_entity_poly.entity_id
_entity_poly.type
_entity_poly.pdbx_seq_one_letter_code
_entity_poly.pdbx_strand_id
1 'polypeptide(L)'
;MVFNSNPSNSSQESNPLLQRQLDTLSANANSVNATLQQVIQQQKDTEDRYQRDRTNLIDAFRETTNVYYLTNLINSTQSEIMTLQTSIDHQESLKLLLPPNDPRVQELDDRTARLQHRIYEAESHKKDLTTQLQAKQLTLTTSSPMATSFMEPVVISDQDQQMSSASPAPIASMPEASTSNK
;
A
#
# COMPACT_ATOMS: atom_id res chain seq x y z
N MET A 1 -31.79 -80.49 -63.82
CA MET A 1 -30.72 -80.02 -62.93
C MET A 1 -31.24 -78.81 -62.19
N VAL A 2 -31.29 -78.88 -60.85
CA VAL A 2 -31.52 -77.74 -59.96
C VAL A 2 -30.15 -77.10 -59.72
N PHE A 3 -30.03 -75.79 -59.83
CA PHE A 3 -29.30 -74.98 -58.86
C PHE A 3 -29.92 -73.59 -58.77
N ASN A 4 -30.56 -73.40 -57.63
CA ASN A 4 -31.03 -72.19 -57.00
C ASN A 4 -29.89 -71.18 -56.79
N SER A 5 -30.15 -69.87 -56.90
CA SER A 5 -29.49 -68.80 -56.12
C SER A 5 -30.10 -67.43 -56.44
N ASN A 6 -31.21 -67.10 -55.79
CA ASN A 6 -31.32 -65.77 -55.18
C ASN A 6 -31.15 -66.04 -53.68
N PRO A 7 -30.28 -65.33 -52.97
CA PRO A 7 -30.72 -64.03 -52.46
C PRO A 7 -29.58 -63.01 -52.26
N SER A 8 -29.91 -61.72 -52.22
CA SER A 8 -29.27 -60.63 -51.43
C SER A 8 -29.70 -59.32 -52.09
N ASN A 9 -30.92 -58.84 -51.89
CA ASN A 9 -31.26 -57.97 -50.77
C ASN A 9 -30.04 -57.15 -50.28
N SER A 10 -29.62 -56.16 -51.07
CA SER A 10 -28.84 -55.03 -50.57
C SER A 10 -29.78 -54.12 -49.78
N SER A 11 -30.32 -54.67 -48.68
CA SER A 11 -30.83 -53.84 -47.60
C SER A 11 -29.66 -52.96 -47.19
N GLN A 12 -29.82 -51.64 -47.35
CA GLN A 12 -29.08 -50.67 -46.58
C GLN A 12 -29.37 -50.94 -45.10
N GLU A 13 -28.75 -51.97 -44.53
CA GLU A 13 -28.68 -52.12 -43.09
C GLU A 13 -27.69 -51.05 -42.62
N SER A 14 -28.24 -49.87 -42.30
CA SER A 14 -27.61 -48.95 -41.38
C SER A 14 -27.23 -49.75 -40.13
N ASN A 15 -25.95 -50.11 -40.05
CA ASN A 15 -25.43 -50.99 -39.01
C ASN A 15 -25.63 -50.26 -37.66
N PRO A 16 -26.60 -50.67 -36.82
CA PRO A 16 -27.05 -49.88 -35.69
C PRO A 16 -25.96 -49.70 -34.63
N LEU A 17 -24.97 -50.60 -34.63
CA LEU A 17 -23.78 -50.50 -33.80
C LEU A 17 -22.90 -49.29 -34.21
N LEU A 18 -22.74 -49.09 -35.51
CA LEU A 18 -21.89 -48.04 -36.09
C LEU A 18 -22.54 -46.67 -35.94
N GLN A 19 -23.88 -46.61 -36.08
CA GLN A 19 -24.67 -45.43 -35.75
C GLN A 19 -24.53 -45.04 -34.28
N ARG A 20 -24.67 -45.99 -33.34
CA ARG A 20 -24.45 -45.74 -31.91
C ARG A 20 -23.04 -45.25 -31.59
N GLN A 21 -22.02 -45.79 -32.26
CA GLN A 21 -20.64 -45.34 -32.08
C GLN A 21 -20.44 -43.90 -32.55
N LEU A 22 -21.04 -43.52 -33.69
CA LEU A 22 -21.03 -42.15 -34.20
C LEU A 22 -21.80 -41.19 -33.29
N ASP A 23 -22.97 -41.59 -32.78
CA ASP A 23 -23.75 -40.79 -31.85
C ASP A 23 -23.00 -40.56 -30.53
N THR A 24 -22.33 -41.61 -30.03
CA THR A 24 -21.48 -41.53 -28.83
C THR A 24 -20.28 -40.62 -29.06
N LEU A 25 -19.62 -40.74 -30.22
CA LEU A 25 -18.50 -39.88 -30.59
C LEU A 25 -18.93 -38.41 -30.73
N SER A 26 -20.09 -38.15 -31.35
CA SER A 26 -20.67 -36.83 -31.49
C SER A 26 -21.01 -36.21 -30.14
N ALA A 27 -21.65 -36.99 -29.25
CA ALA A 27 -21.94 -36.55 -27.88
C ALA A 27 -20.65 -36.22 -27.10
N ASN A 28 -19.62 -37.04 -27.24
CA ASN A 28 -18.31 -36.78 -26.63
C ASN A 28 -17.64 -35.53 -27.19
N ALA A 29 -17.67 -35.33 -28.51
CA ALA A 29 -17.12 -34.13 -29.15
C ALA A 29 -17.84 -32.86 -28.69
N ASN A 30 -19.17 -32.90 -28.57
CA ASN A 30 -19.98 -31.79 -28.04
C ASN A 30 -19.65 -31.50 -26.57
N SER A 31 -19.44 -32.53 -25.75
CA SER A 31 -19.03 -32.39 -24.34
C SER A 31 -17.64 -31.75 -24.21
N VAL A 32 -16.68 -32.19 -25.04
CA VAL A 32 -15.34 -31.58 -25.09
C VAL A 32 -15.41 -30.13 -25.55
N ASN A 33 -16.23 -29.83 -26.57
CA ASN A 33 -16.40 -28.46 -27.05
C ASN A 33 -17.01 -27.54 -25.97
N ALA A 34 -18.02 -28.00 -25.23
CA ALA A 34 -18.61 -27.26 -24.12
C ALA A 34 -17.56 -26.98 -23.02
N THR A 35 -16.76 -27.99 -22.67
CA THR A 35 -15.67 -27.86 -21.70
C THR A 35 -14.61 -26.85 -22.18
N LEU A 36 -14.24 -26.91 -23.46
CA LEU A 36 -13.28 -25.98 -24.07
C LEU A 36 -13.79 -24.53 -24.00
N GLN A 37 -15.06 -24.31 -24.33
CA GLN A 37 -15.68 -22.98 -24.23
C GLN A 37 -15.70 -22.47 -22.78
N GLN A 38 -15.98 -23.34 -21.82
CA GLN A 38 -15.94 -22.98 -20.40
C GLN A 38 -14.51 -22.61 -19.96
N VAL A 39 -13.49 -23.35 -20.38
CA VAL A 39 -12.09 -23.04 -20.08
C VAL A 39 -11.67 -21.71 -20.70
N ILE A 40 -12.05 -21.45 -21.96
CA ILE A 40 -11.77 -20.17 -22.62
C ILE A 40 -12.41 -19.01 -21.85
N GLN A 41 -13.66 -19.16 -21.41
CA GLN A 41 -14.32 -18.12 -20.62
C GLN A 41 -13.62 -17.91 -19.27
N GLN A 42 -13.25 -18.99 -18.57
CA GLN A 42 -12.52 -18.91 -17.31
C GLN A 42 -11.15 -18.25 -17.48
N GLN A 43 -10.43 -18.53 -18.56
CA GLN A 43 -9.15 -17.89 -18.88
C GLN A 43 -9.34 -16.39 -19.08
N LYS A 44 -10.36 -15.98 -19.84
CA LYS A 44 -10.68 -14.57 -20.06
C LYS A 44 -11.04 -13.84 -18.76
N ASP A 45 -11.92 -14.44 -17.94
CA ASP A 45 -12.30 -13.87 -16.65
C ASP A 45 -11.09 -13.74 -15.70
N THR A 46 -10.15 -14.69 -15.78
CA THR A 46 -8.90 -14.65 -14.99
C THR A 46 -7.97 -13.56 -15.48
N GLU A 47 -7.83 -13.39 -16.80
CA GLU A 47 -7.03 -12.30 -17.39
C GLU A 47 -7.60 -10.93 -16.98
N ASP A 48 -8.91 -10.74 -17.07
CA ASP A 48 -9.56 -9.49 -16.68
C ASP A 48 -9.36 -9.17 -15.19
N ARG A 49 -9.44 -10.20 -14.33
CA ARG A 49 -9.12 -10.04 -12.89
C ARG A 49 -7.66 -9.68 -12.68
N TYR A 50 -6.74 -10.36 -13.34
CA TYR A 50 -5.31 -10.09 -13.23
C TYR A 50 -4.96 -8.66 -13.66
N GLN A 51 -5.53 -8.16 -14.75
CA GLN A 51 -5.31 -6.78 -15.20
C GLN A 51 -5.83 -5.76 -14.18
N ARG A 52 -6.99 -6.01 -13.57
CA ARG A 52 -7.56 -5.17 -12.51
C ARG A 52 -6.66 -5.17 -11.27
N ASP A 53 -6.26 -6.35 -10.80
CA ASP A 53 -5.41 -6.51 -9.62
C ASP A 53 -4.05 -5.86 -9.83
N ARG A 54 -3.46 -6.01 -11.02
CA ARG A 54 -2.21 -5.33 -11.40
C ARG A 54 -2.35 -3.81 -11.34
N THR A 55 -3.44 -3.26 -11.86
CA THR A 55 -3.69 -1.81 -11.84
C THR A 55 -3.86 -1.30 -10.41
N ASN A 56 -4.66 -2.00 -9.60
CA ASN A 56 -4.87 -1.66 -8.19
C ASN A 56 -3.56 -1.70 -7.39
N LEU A 57 -2.67 -2.66 -7.67
CA LEU A 57 -1.38 -2.77 -7.00
C LEU A 57 -0.42 -1.63 -7.38
N ILE A 58 -0.39 -1.23 -8.65
CA ILE A 58 0.40 -0.09 -9.12
C ILE A 58 -0.10 1.21 -8.47
N ASP A 59 -1.42 1.41 -8.41
CA ASP A 59 -2.02 2.59 -7.79
C ASP A 59 -1.75 2.62 -6.28
N ALA A 60 -1.87 1.49 -5.59
CA ALA A 60 -1.54 1.36 -4.18
C ALA A 60 -0.05 1.65 -3.89
N PHE A 61 0.86 1.16 -4.73
CA PHE A 61 2.29 1.43 -4.60
C PHE A 61 2.62 2.92 -4.77
N ARG A 62 2.03 3.55 -5.80
CA ARG A 62 2.19 4.99 -6.05
C ARG A 62 1.68 5.81 -4.86
N GLU A 63 0.52 5.45 -4.34
CA GLU A 63 -0.09 6.18 -3.25
C GLU A 63 0.65 6.00 -1.92
N THR A 64 1.16 4.79 -1.66
CA THR A 64 2.06 4.51 -0.52
C THR A 64 3.33 5.37 -0.60
N THR A 65 3.91 5.51 -1.79
CA THR A 65 5.08 6.36 -2.01
C THR A 65 4.78 7.83 -1.72
N ASN A 66 3.61 8.33 -2.14
CA ASN A 66 3.16 9.69 -1.84
C ASN A 66 3.00 9.92 -0.34
N VAL A 67 2.38 8.96 0.38
CA VAL A 67 2.20 9.02 1.84
C VAL A 67 3.55 9.10 2.54
N TYR A 68 4.52 8.26 2.14
CA TYR A 68 5.87 8.30 2.71
C TYR A 68 6.58 9.63 2.44
N TYR A 69 6.49 10.13 1.20
CA TYR A 69 7.07 11.42 0.81
C TYR A 69 6.48 12.59 1.62
N LEU A 70 5.16 12.65 1.74
CA LEU A 70 4.46 13.69 2.52
C LEU A 70 4.81 13.60 4.01
N THR A 71 4.92 12.40 4.56
CA THR A 71 5.34 12.20 5.97
C THR A 71 6.73 12.78 6.20
N ASN A 72 7.69 12.52 5.29
CA ASN A 72 9.04 13.07 5.41
C ASN A 72 9.06 14.60 5.30
N LEU A 73 8.26 15.19 4.41
CA LEU A 73 8.12 16.64 4.29
C LEU A 73 7.55 17.28 5.57
N ILE A 74 6.53 16.66 6.17
CA ILE A 74 5.95 17.11 7.43
C ILE A 74 7.01 17.08 8.54
N ASN A 75 7.75 15.98 8.65
CA ASN A 75 8.82 15.83 9.64
C ASN A 75 9.95 16.86 9.43
N SER A 76 10.34 17.10 8.18
CA SER A 76 11.32 18.14 7.84
C SER A 76 10.82 19.53 8.23
N THR A 77 9.56 19.85 7.93
CA THR A 77 8.95 21.15 8.28
C THR A 77 8.84 21.31 9.80
N GLN A 78 8.52 20.24 10.53
CA GLN A 78 8.51 20.24 11.99
C GLN A 78 9.91 20.51 12.56
N SER A 79 10.94 19.90 11.99
CA SER A 79 12.33 20.15 12.41
C SER A 79 12.77 21.59 12.14
N GLU A 80 12.31 22.19 11.04
CA GLU A 80 12.55 23.60 10.74
C GLU A 80 11.89 24.50 11.79
N ILE A 81 10.62 24.26 12.12
CA ILE A 81 9.90 25.00 13.17
C ILE A 81 10.66 24.94 14.50
N MET A 82 11.10 23.75 14.93
CA MET A 82 11.87 23.58 16.17
C MET A 82 13.20 24.35 16.15
N THR A 83 13.87 24.39 14.99
CA THR A 83 15.12 25.15 14.83
C THR A 83 14.87 26.66 14.93
N LEU A 84 13.79 27.15 14.31
CA LEU A 84 13.39 28.56 14.39
C LEU A 84 12.99 28.95 15.82
N GLN A 85 12.25 28.09 16.53
CA GLN A 85 11.89 28.29 17.94
C GLN A 85 13.14 28.39 18.83
N THR A 86 14.08 27.46 18.66
CA THR A 86 15.38 27.49 19.37
C THR A 86 16.14 28.79 19.07
N SER A 87 16.08 29.29 17.83
CA SER A 87 16.70 30.55 17.47
C SER A 87 16.04 31.75 18.17
N ILE A 88 14.71 31.74 18.35
CA ILE A 88 14.01 32.78 19.12
C ILE A 88 14.45 32.74 20.58
N ASP A 89 14.43 31.57 21.21
CA ASP A 89 14.87 31.42 22.60
C ASP A 89 16.31 31.92 22.79
N HIS A 90 17.17 31.67 21.80
CA HIS A 90 18.52 32.21 21.80
C HIS A 90 18.54 33.75 21.69
N GLN A 91 17.77 34.37 20.78
CA GLN A 91 17.69 35.84 20.69
C GLN A 91 17.17 36.46 21.99
N GLU A 92 16.14 35.88 22.60
CA GLU A 92 15.58 36.35 23.88
C GLU A 92 16.61 36.22 25.01
N SER A 93 17.39 35.14 25.03
CA SER A 93 18.48 34.98 26.01
C SER A 93 19.58 36.05 25.85
N LEU A 94 19.92 36.43 24.62
CA LEU A 94 20.89 37.50 24.36
C LEU A 94 20.35 38.86 24.80
N LYS A 95 19.05 39.10 24.59
CA LYS A 95 18.38 40.32 25.02
C LYS A 95 18.44 40.51 26.54
N LEU A 96 18.31 39.44 27.32
CA LEU A 96 18.45 39.47 28.79
C LEU A 96 19.83 39.92 29.27
N LEU A 97 20.87 39.78 28.45
CA LEU A 97 22.24 40.18 28.79
C LEU A 97 22.52 41.66 28.47
N LEU A 98 21.58 42.35 27.83
CA LEU A 98 21.75 43.73 27.38
C LEU A 98 21.01 44.71 28.29
N PRO A 99 21.55 45.94 28.46
CA PRO A 99 20.81 47.03 29.10
C PRO A 99 19.49 47.33 28.34
N PRO A 100 18.41 47.73 29.02
CA PRO A 100 17.11 47.98 28.37
C PRO A 100 17.10 49.03 27.26
N ASN A 101 18.06 49.98 27.27
CA ASN A 101 18.18 51.05 26.30
C ASN A 101 19.28 50.80 25.25
N ASP A 102 19.85 49.59 25.20
CA ASP A 102 20.86 49.24 24.21
C ASP A 102 20.20 49.11 22.82
N PRO A 103 20.71 49.80 21.78
CA PRO A 103 20.12 49.74 20.43
C PRO A 103 20.10 48.33 19.84
N ARG A 104 20.95 47.41 20.32
CA ARG A 104 20.93 45.99 19.92
C ARG A 104 19.66 45.27 20.37
N VAL A 105 18.99 45.73 21.42
CA VAL A 105 17.71 45.16 21.86
C VAL A 105 16.66 45.27 20.75
N GLN A 106 16.58 46.42 20.09
CA GLN A 106 15.64 46.63 18.99
C GLN A 106 15.98 45.78 17.75
N GLU A 107 17.27 45.58 17.46
CA GLU A 107 17.69 44.66 16.40
C GLU A 107 17.31 43.21 16.71
N LEU A 108 17.45 42.78 17.97
CA LEU A 108 17.02 41.45 18.42
C LEU A 108 15.50 41.30 18.30
N ASP A 109 14.72 42.32 18.67
CA ASP A 109 13.26 42.31 18.52
C ASP A 109 12.83 42.18 17.05
N ASP A 110 13.45 42.94 16.16
CA ASP A 110 13.19 42.85 14.72
C ASP A 110 13.53 41.46 14.15
N ARG A 111 14.62 40.85 14.63
CA ARG A 111 15.02 39.48 14.25
C ARG A 111 14.03 38.45 14.79
N THR A 112 13.62 38.57 16.06
CA THR A 112 12.62 37.69 16.68
C THR A 112 11.30 37.78 15.91
N ALA A 113 10.82 38.97 15.55
CA ALA A 113 9.60 39.15 14.77
C ALA A 113 9.68 38.46 13.39
N ARG A 114 10.83 38.53 12.71
CA ARG A 114 11.04 37.81 11.43
C ARG A 114 11.05 36.30 11.61
N LEU A 115 11.65 35.79 12.68
CA LEU A 115 11.65 34.35 12.98
C LEU A 115 10.25 33.86 13.32
N GLN A 116 9.48 34.63 14.09
CA GLN A 116 8.07 34.34 14.39
C GLN A 116 7.23 34.28 13.11
N HIS A 117 7.44 35.21 12.18
CA HIS A 117 6.76 35.16 10.88
C HIS A 117 7.07 33.87 10.11
N ARG A 118 8.35 33.45 10.07
CA ARG A 118 8.75 32.20 9.41
C ARG A 118 8.17 30.96 10.08
N ILE A 119 8.07 30.94 11.42
CA ILE A 119 7.39 29.87 12.14
C ILE A 119 5.93 29.79 11.71
N TYR A 120 5.23 30.92 11.65
CA TYR A 120 3.84 30.95 11.20
C TYR A 120 3.67 30.42 9.76
N GLU A 121 4.55 30.82 8.84
CA GLU A 121 4.56 30.29 7.46
C GLU A 121 4.81 28.78 7.43
N ALA A 122 5.79 28.29 8.20
CA ALA A 122 6.12 26.88 8.28
C ALA A 122 5.00 26.05 8.92
N GLU A 123 4.31 26.57 9.94
CA GLU A 123 3.13 25.95 10.56
C GLU A 123 1.97 25.84 9.57
N SER A 124 1.73 26.91 8.80
CA SER A 124 0.72 26.91 7.74
C SER A 124 1.04 25.87 6.67
N HIS A 125 2.29 25.82 6.21
CA HIS A 125 2.75 24.83 5.25
C HIS A 125 2.65 23.40 5.78
N LYS A 126 3.04 23.16 7.03
CA LYS A 126 2.88 21.85 7.70
C LYS A 126 1.41 21.42 7.74
N LYS A 127 0.49 22.34 8.03
CA LYS A 127 -0.95 22.06 8.08
C LYS A 127 -1.49 21.67 6.70
N ASP A 128 -1.06 22.35 5.64
CA ASP A 128 -1.42 22.00 4.26
C ASP A 128 -0.91 20.59 3.90
N LEU A 129 0.37 20.31 4.15
CA LEU A 129 0.96 18.99 3.92
C LEU A 129 0.24 17.88 4.70
N THR A 130 -0.16 18.16 5.95
CA THR A 130 -0.92 17.21 6.79
C THR A 130 -2.31 16.94 6.19
N THR A 131 -2.96 17.97 5.66
CA THR A 131 -4.26 17.82 4.98
C THR A 131 -4.11 16.97 3.71
N GLN A 132 -3.05 17.22 2.93
CA GLN A 132 -2.72 16.39 1.76
C GLN A 132 -2.45 14.93 2.16
N LEU A 133 -1.70 14.69 3.23
CA LEU A 133 -1.43 13.35 3.76
C LEU A 133 -2.72 12.61 4.11
N GLN A 134 -3.65 13.26 4.83
CA GLN A 134 -4.93 12.67 5.20
C GLN A 134 -5.77 12.31 3.98
N ALA A 135 -5.84 13.20 2.98
CA ALA A 135 -6.55 12.92 1.73
C ALA A 135 -5.96 11.73 0.96
N LYS A 136 -4.63 11.61 0.97
CA LYS A 136 -3.89 10.51 0.34
C LYS A 136 -4.08 9.17 1.07
N GLN A 137 -4.07 9.19 2.40
CA GLN A 137 -4.39 8.02 3.22
C GLN A 137 -5.83 7.52 2.95
N LEU A 138 -6.80 8.42 2.87
CA LEU A 138 -8.18 8.05 2.49
C LEU A 138 -8.23 7.40 1.10
N THR A 139 -7.54 7.98 0.12
CA THR A 139 -7.51 7.44 -1.24
C THR A 139 -6.91 6.03 -1.26
N LEU A 140 -5.81 5.79 -0.55
CA LEU A 140 -5.18 4.47 -0.42
C LEU A 140 -6.14 3.42 0.16
N THR A 141 -6.90 3.78 1.22
CA THR A 141 -7.88 2.87 1.82
C THR A 141 -9.01 2.51 0.87
N THR A 142 -9.38 3.42 -0.04
CA THR A 142 -10.44 3.19 -1.03
C THR A 142 -9.97 2.45 -2.28
N SER A 143 -8.71 2.64 -2.70
CA SER A 143 -8.17 2.04 -3.93
C SER A 143 -7.69 0.60 -3.75
N SER A 144 -7.31 0.20 -2.53
CA SER A 144 -6.96 -1.20 -2.26
C SER A 144 -7.25 -1.59 -0.80
N PRO A 145 -8.30 -2.41 -0.56
CA PRO A 145 -8.56 -2.97 0.76
C PRO A 145 -7.47 -3.94 1.24
N MET A 146 -6.55 -4.38 0.36
CA MET A 146 -5.34 -5.13 0.72
C MET A 146 -4.14 -4.23 1.07
N ALA A 147 -4.12 -2.96 0.63
CA ALA A 147 -2.99 -2.05 0.89
C ALA A 147 -2.94 -1.56 2.34
N THR A 148 -4.07 -1.57 3.04
CA THR A 148 -4.15 -1.27 4.48
C THR A 148 -3.29 -2.21 5.33
N SER A 149 -3.01 -3.42 4.87
CA SER A 149 -2.13 -4.38 5.57
C SER A 149 -0.64 -4.00 5.52
N PHE A 150 -0.24 -3.08 4.63
CA PHE A 150 1.16 -2.65 4.46
C PHE A 150 1.47 -1.31 5.12
N MET A 151 0.46 -0.62 5.65
CA MET A 151 0.67 0.61 6.41
C MET A 151 0.61 0.28 7.89
N GLU A 152 1.77 0.27 8.55
CA GLU A 152 1.78 0.52 9.99
C GLU A 152 1.01 1.81 10.26
N PRO A 153 0.16 1.86 11.31
CA PRO A 153 -0.52 3.08 11.67
C PRO A 153 0.54 4.15 11.88
N VAL A 154 0.53 5.18 11.04
CA VAL A 154 1.28 6.39 11.28
C VAL A 154 0.68 6.99 12.54
N VAL A 155 1.30 6.69 13.68
CA VAL A 155 1.04 7.37 14.94
C VAL A 155 1.50 8.80 14.70
N ILE A 156 0.58 9.66 14.32
CA ILE A 156 0.73 11.10 14.50
C ILE A 156 0.73 11.26 16.02
N SER A 157 1.89 11.15 16.64
CA SER A 157 2.05 11.50 18.04
C SER A 157 1.74 12.99 18.13
N ASP A 158 0.55 13.31 18.62
CA ASP A 158 0.29 14.56 19.30
C ASP A 158 1.28 14.63 20.47
N GLN A 159 2.49 15.13 20.21
CA GLN A 159 3.46 15.49 21.24
C GLN A 159 3.02 16.80 21.91
N ASP A 160 1.82 16.78 22.47
CA ASP A 160 1.35 17.67 23.54
C ASP A 160 1.01 16.83 24.79
N GLN A 161 1.77 15.76 25.02
CA GLN A 161 1.81 15.07 26.31
C GLN A 161 3.21 15.18 26.92
N GLN A 162 3.36 16.24 27.71
CA GLN A 162 3.78 16.16 29.10
C GLN A 162 4.98 15.25 29.39
N MET A 163 6.12 15.87 29.67
CA MET A 163 7.31 15.24 30.25
C MET A 163 6.95 14.15 31.26
N SER A 164 7.29 12.91 30.97
CA SER A 164 7.38 11.85 31.98
C SER A 164 8.68 11.08 31.78
N SER A 165 9.57 11.30 32.73
CA SER A 165 10.77 10.52 32.99
C SER A 165 10.45 9.03 33.14
N ALA A 166 11.14 8.17 32.40
CA ALA A 166 11.23 6.75 32.70
C ALA A 166 12.67 6.24 32.47
N SER A 167 13.27 5.75 33.56
CA SER A 167 14.58 5.10 33.66
C SER A 167 14.76 3.91 32.70
N PRO A 168 16.02 3.54 32.36
CA PRO A 168 16.31 2.39 31.51
C PRO A 168 16.03 1.07 32.27
N ALA A 169 15.35 0.13 31.61
CA ALA A 169 15.12 -1.22 32.11
C ALA A 169 16.42 -2.06 32.05
N PRO A 170 16.63 -3.02 32.97
CA PRO A 170 17.89 -3.77 33.11
C PRO A 170 18.04 -4.85 32.03
N ILE A 171 19.29 -5.12 31.67
CA ILE A 171 19.73 -6.15 30.72
C ILE A 171 19.36 -7.54 31.27
N ALA A 172 18.54 -8.29 30.54
CA ALA A 172 18.23 -9.68 30.84
C ALA A 172 19.24 -10.62 30.14
N SER A 173 19.76 -11.54 30.96
CA SER A 173 20.86 -12.47 30.76
C SER A 173 20.74 -13.46 29.59
N MET A 174 21.88 -13.84 29.04
CA MET A 174 22.06 -14.99 28.15
C MET A 174 21.79 -16.32 28.88
N PRO A 175 21.35 -17.38 28.19
CA PRO A 175 21.53 -18.75 28.66
C PRO A 175 22.79 -19.39 28.04
N GLU A 176 23.62 -19.96 28.91
CA GLU A 176 24.70 -20.89 28.59
C GLU A 176 24.17 -22.14 27.86
N ALA A 177 24.82 -22.53 26.76
CA ALA A 177 24.69 -23.86 26.20
C ALA A 177 25.90 -24.70 26.63
N SER A 178 25.77 -25.41 27.76
CA SER A 178 26.66 -26.52 28.11
C SER A 178 26.20 -27.78 27.39
N THR A 179 26.99 -28.28 26.46
CA THR A 179 26.96 -29.72 26.08
C THR A 179 28.40 -30.24 26.06
N SER A 180 28.78 -30.91 27.15
CA SER A 180 29.94 -31.78 27.21
C SER A 180 29.42 -33.21 27.30
N ASN A 181 29.63 -33.98 26.23
CA ASN A 181 29.50 -35.43 26.22
C ASN A 181 30.71 -35.99 25.48
N LYS A 182 31.69 -36.48 26.24
CA LYS A 182 32.56 -37.59 25.89
C LYS A 182 33.22 -38.14 27.15
#